data_AF-A0A926TJ77-F1
#
_entry.id   AF-A0A926TJ77-F1
#
_cell.length_a   1.000
_cell.length_b   1.000
_cell.length_c   1.000
_cell.angle_alpha   90.00
_cell.angle_beta   90.00
_cell.angle_gamma   90.00
#
_symmetry.space_group_name_H-M   'P 1'
#
loop_
_entity.id
_entity.type
_entity.pdbx_description
1 polymer ?
#
loop_
_entity_poly.entity_id
_entity_poly.type
_entity_poly.pdbx_seq_one_letter_code
_entity_poly.pdbx_strand_id
1 'polypeptide(L)'
;NLLLESRFVEVANGIPTRDVSIVGYLNDTFEGGEILFDRQNLKVKPPAGGVLVFPSYYTHPYQTQPVARGRLYAFTSWLFH
;
A
#
# COMPACT_ATOMS: atom_id res chain seq x y z
N ASN A 1 21.10 -10.46 0.83
CA ASN A 1 19.91 -9.56 0.70
C ASN A 1 18.68 -10.45 0.86
N LEU A 2 18.30 -10.75 2.12
CA LEU A 2 17.35 -11.83 2.48
C LEU A 2 15.96 -11.69 1.84
N LEU A 3 15.56 -10.45 1.50
CA LEU A 3 14.27 -10.19 0.89
C LEU A 3 14.22 -10.60 -0.59
N LEU A 4 15.27 -10.41 -1.38
CA LEU A 4 15.24 -10.75 -2.81
C LEU A 4 15.25 -12.26 -3.06
N GLU A 5 15.95 -13.03 -2.22
CA GLU A 5 15.99 -14.48 -2.32
C GLU A 5 14.65 -15.12 -1.93
N SER A 6 13.90 -14.53 -0.97
CA SER A 6 12.63 -15.11 -0.53
C SER A 6 11.58 -15.14 -1.64
N ARG A 7 11.49 -14.11 -2.50
CA ARG A 7 10.43 -14.03 -3.53
C ARG A 7 10.53 -15.14 -4.57
N PHE A 8 11.71 -15.38 -5.13
CA PHE A 8 11.88 -16.43 -6.14
C PHE A 8 11.64 -17.81 -5.53
N VAL A 9 11.99 -17.99 -4.25
CA VAL A 9 11.69 -19.21 -3.49
C VAL A 9 10.19 -19.35 -3.22
N GLU A 10 9.49 -18.27 -2.84
CA GLU A 10 8.04 -18.25 -2.65
C GLU A 10 7.30 -18.64 -3.93
N VAL A 11 7.65 -18.02 -5.06
CA VAL A 11 7.10 -18.35 -6.39
C VAL A 11 7.40 -19.80 -6.76
N ALA A 12 8.64 -20.27 -6.56
CA ALA A 12 9.02 -21.66 -6.85
C ALA A 12 8.26 -22.68 -6.00
N ASN A 13 7.82 -22.30 -4.79
CA ASN A 13 7.00 -23.12 -3.90
C ASN A 13 5.49 -22.92 -4.12
N GLY A 14 5.08 -22.16 -5.14
CA GLY A 14 3.67 -21.91 -5.46
C GLY A 14 2.95 -21.00 -4.45
N ILE A 15 3.71 -20.24 -3.65
CA ILE A 15 3.14 -19.26 -2.71
C ILE A 15 2.76 -18.01 -3.53
N PRO A 16 1.48 -17.57 -3.51
CA PRO A 16 1.05 -16.41 -4.28
C PRO A 16 1.78 -15.14 -3.82
N THR A 17 2.53 -14.51 -4.73
CA THR A 17 3.16 -13.22 -4.47
C THR A 17 2.22 -12.09 -4.83
N ARG A 18 1.99 -11.18 -3.88
CA ARG A 18 1.30 -9.92 -4.17
C ARG A 18 2.29 -9.05 -4.92
N ASP A 19 2.00 -8.71 -6.17
CA ASP A 19 2.92 -7.93 -7.01
C ASP A 19 2.55 -6.46 -7.03
N VAL A 20 1.26 -6.17 -6.96
CA VAL A 20 0.72 -4.81 -6.98
C VAL A 20 -0.28 -4.63 -5.84
N SER A 21 -0.15 -3.54 -5.11
CA SER A 21 -1.06 -3.10 -4.05
C SER A 21 -1.91 -1.99 -4.60
N ILE A 22 -3.21 -2.07 -4.30
CA ILE A 22 -4.20 -1.08 -4.66
C ILE A 22 -4.87 -0.61 -3.37
N VAL A 23 -4.78 0.68 -3.07
CA VAL A 23 -5.44 1.29 -1.90
C VAL A 23 -6.32 2.42 -2.39
N GLY A 24 -7.63 2.33 -2.14
CA GLY A 24 -8.60 3.35 -2.56
C GLY A 24 -9.30 4.01 -1.38
N TYR A 25 -9.48 5.32 -1.46
CA TYR A 25 -10.14 6.11 -0.42
C TYR A 25 -11.59 6.36 -0.80
N LEU A 26 -12.51 5.99 0.09
CA LEU A 26 -13.96 6.07 -0.15
C LEU A 26 -14.56 7.41 0.31
N ASN A 27 -13.82 8.19 1.08
CA ASN A 27 -14.18 9.53 1.53
C ASN A 27 -12.93 10.38 1.73
N ASP A 28 -13.12 11.68 1.99
CA ASP A 28 -12.05 12.66 2.27
C ASP A 28 -12.42 13.62 3.43
N THR A 29 -13.45 13.28 4.20
CA THR A 29 -13.97 14.07 5.33
C THR A 29 -13.17 13.89 6.64
N PHE A 30 -11.85 13.66 6.55
CA PHE A 30 -10.96 13.39 7.68
C PHE A 30 -9.64 14.17 7.62
N GLU A 31 -9.02 14.39 8.78
CA GLU A 31 -7.70 15.02 8.93
C GLU A 31 -6.63 13.97 9.28
N GLY A 32 -5.43 14.12 8.73
CA GLY A 32 -4.40 13.08 8.73
C GLY A 32 -4.73 11.97 7.73
N GLY A 33 -4.35 10.73 8.06
CA GLY A 33 -4.66 9.53 7.27
C GLY A 33 -3.87 9.41 5.97
N GLU A 34 -2.74 10.11 5.81
CA GLU A 34 -1.91 10.00 4.61
C GLU A 34 -1.20 8.65 4.51
N ILE A 35 -0.97 8.17 3.30
CA ILE A 35 -0.05 7.05 3.06
C ILE A 35 1.37 7.59 3.00
N LEU A 36 2.24 7.09 3.87
CA LEU A 36 3.67 7.36 3.86
C LEU A 36 4.41 6.20 3.19
N PHE A 37 5.21 6.54 2.18
CA PHE A 37 6.30 5.71 1.68
C PHE A 37 7.62 6.29 2.18
N ASP A 38 8.15 5.69 3.24
CA ASP A 38 9.34 6.17 3.96
C ASP A 38 10.59 6.18 3.08
N ARG A 39 10.80 5.12 2.28
CA ARG A 39 11.95 5.00 1.37
C ARG A 39 11.98 6.06 0.27
N GLN A 40 10.80 6.55 -0.12
CA GLN A 40 10.64 7.59 -1.14
C GLN A 40 10.52 8.99 -0.53
N ASN A 41 10.49 9.11 0.81
CA ASN A 41 10.16 10.34 1.53
C ASN A 41 8.89 11.01 0.97
N LEU A 42 7.87 10.19 0.68
CA LEU A 42 6.65 10.63 -0.02
C LEU A 42 5.43 10.38 0.86
N LYS A 43 4.62 11.43 1.04
CA LYS A 43 3.28 11.34 1.66
C LYS A 43 2.22 11.59 0.59
N VAL A 44 1.22 10.73 0.53
CA VAL A 44 0.12 10.83 -0.43
C VAL A 44 -1.21 10.76 0.30
N LYS A 45 -2.12 11.67 -0.02
CA LYS A 45 -3.52 11.62 0.42
C LYS A 45 -4.42 11.57 -0.81
N PRO A 46 -4.91 10.39 -1.22
CA PRO A 46 -5.88 10.30 -2.29
C PRO A 46 -7.15 11.10 -1.94
N PRO A 47 -7.75 11.82 -2.90
CA PRO A 47 -9.10 12.39 -2.71
C PRO A 47 -10.14 11.27 -2.63
N ALA A 48 -11.39 11.58 -2.24
CA ALA A 48 -12.48 10.61 -2.29
C ALA A 48 -12.64 10.02 -3.71
N GLY A 49 -12.75 8.70 -3.80
CA GLY A 49 -12.75 7.96 -5.07
C GLY A 49 -11.36 7.78 -5.70
N GLY A 50 -10.33 8.42 -5.16
CA GLY A 50 -8.94 8.27 -5.59
C GLY A 50 -8.36 6.92 -5.21
N VAL A 51 -7.54 6.36 -6.09
CA VAL A 51 -6.89 5.06 -5.92
C VAL A 51 -5.39 5.22 -6.10
N LEU A 52 -4.63 4.63 -5.17
CA LEU A 52 -3.19 4.54 -5.22
C LEU A 52 -2.77 3.12 -5.61
N VAL A 53 -1.90 3.01 -6.61
CA VAL A 53 -1.39 1.74 -7.14
C VAL A 53 0.13 1.73 -7.06
N PHE A 54 0.72 0.72 -6.45
CA PHE A 54 2.17 0.64 -6.23
C PHE A 54 2.66 -0.82 -6.10
N PRO A 55 3.96 -1.10 -6.32
CA PRO A 55 4.51 -2.44 -6.14
C PRO A 55 4.38 -2.96 -4.70
N SER A 56 3.85 -4.17 -4.52
CA SER A 56 3.58 -4.82 -3.23
C SER A 56 4.82 -5.44 -2.55
N TYR A 57 5.99 -4.80 -2.67
CA TYR A 57 7.23 -5.44 -2.24
C TYR A 57 8.22 -4.51 -1.54
N TYR A 58 9.44 -4.99 -1.27
CA TYR A 58 10.43 -4.28 -0.45
C TYR A 58 10.74 -2.87 -0.96
N THR A 59 10.48 -2.54 -2.23
CA THR A 59 10.72 -1.21 -2.77
C THR A 59 9.74 -0.17 -2.23
N HIS A 60 8.52 -0.55 -1.86
CA HIS A 60 7.45 0.36 -1.42
C HIS A 60 6.76 -0.14 -0.13
N PRO A 61 7.51 -0.35 0.97
CA PRO A 61 6.86 -0.45 2.27
C PRO A 61 6.09 0.85 2.50
N TYR A 62 4.89 0.72 3.04
CA TYR A 62 4.01 1.86 3.27
C TYR A 62 3.32 1.74 4.62
N GLN A 63 2.91 2.88 5.16
CA GLN A 63 2.07 2.94 6.35
C GLN A 63 1.01 4.03 6.19
N THR A 64 -0.21 3.74 6.62
CA THR A 64 -1.25 4.77 6.78
C THR A 64 -0.99 5.53 8.07
N GLN A 65 -0.80 6.84 7.99
CA GLN A 65 -0.65 7.70 9.14
C GLN A 65 -1.93 7.74 9.98
N PRO A 66 -1.84 8.03 11.29
CA PRO A 66 -3.02 8.16 12.14
C PRO A 66 -4.02 9.18 11.60
N VAL A 67 -5.31 8.88 11.73
CA VAL A 67 -6.40 9.83 11.49
C VAL A 67 -6.56 10.66 12.76
N ALA A 68 -6.31 11.97 12.66
CA ALA A 68 -6.41 12.89 13.78
C ALA A 68 -7.86 13.29 14.08
N ARG A 69 -8.70 13.42 13.04
CA ARG A 69 -10.12 13.78 13.16
C ARG A 69 -10.95 13.16 12.05
N GLY A 70 -12.19 12.80 12.37
CA GLY A 70 -13.12 12.17 11.42
C GLY A 70 -12.89 10.66 11.32
N ARG A 71 -13.32 10.06 10.21
CA ARG A 71 -13.17 8.62 9.96
C ARG A 71 -12.77 8.39 8.51
N LEU A 72 -11.66 7.68 8.29
CA LEU A 72 -11.25 7.23 6.97
C LEU A 72 -11.94 5.89 6.64
N TYR A 73 -12.60 5.84 5.50
CA TYR A 73 -13.07 4.62 4.86
C TYR A 73 -12.19 4.35 3.64
N ALA A 74 -11.55 3.18 3.61
CA ALA A 74 -10.69 2.77 2.51
C ALA A 74 -10.89 1.30 2.20
N PHE A 75 -10.51 0.90 0.99
CA PHE A 75 -10.37 -0.50 0.61
C PHE A 75 -8.93 -0.78 0.16
N THR A 76 -8.54 -2.05 0.30
CA THR A 76 -7.26 -2.55 -0.18
C THR A 76 -7.49 -3.81 -1.01
N SER A 77 -6.80 -3.91 -2.13
CA SER A 77 -6.75 -5.11 -2.96
C SER A 77 -5.32 -5.39 -3.41
N TRP A 78 -5.08 -6.62 -3.86
CA TRP A 78 -3.79 -7.07 -4.38
C TRP A 78 -3.97 -7.77 -5.71
N LEU A 79 -3.06 -7.51 -6.64
CA LEU A 79 -2.93 -8.29 -7.87
C LEU A 79 -1.76 -9.26 -7.73
N PHE A 80 -1.98 -10.46 -8.24
CA PHE A 80 -1.03 -11.58 -8.25
C PHE A 80 -0.73 -11.91 -9.71
N HIS A 81 0.54 -12.17 -10.03
CA HIS A 81 1.03 -12.64 -11.32
C HIS A 81 1.64 -14.04 -11.18
#